data_AF-A0A7X3TBD0-F1
#
_entry.id   AF-A0A7X3TBD0-F1
#
_cell.length_a   1.000
_cell.length_b   1.000
_cell.length_c   1.000
_cell.angle_alpha   90.00
_cell.angle_beta   90.00
_cell.angle_gamma   90.00
#
_symmetry.space_group_name_H-M   'P 1'
#
loop_
_entity.id
_entity.type
_entity.pdbx_description
1 polymer ?
#
loop_
_entity_poly.entity_id
_entity_poly.type
_entity_poly.pdbx_seq_one_letter_code
_entity_poly.pdbx_strand_id
1 'polypeptide(L)'
;MKSFSTYGCVRPEQHYIVSRTEEVADFISRIKAGRYVVLFAPRQTGKTAFFRLALDALATQDSPYFPIQLDFQIMRDAAPPVFYEQLYTHNQRKYIVETKIGRGNHGYQTGKRQLAAYLKLEGMEF
;
A
#
# COMPACT_ATOMS: atom_id res chain seq x y z
N MET A 1 -22.71 15.34 -11.94
CA MET A 1 -21.69 15.76 -12.93
C MET A 1 -20.31 15.53 -12.32
N LYS A 2 -19.35 14.95 -13.04
CA LYS A 2 -17.98 14.73 -12.54
C LYS A 2 -17.17 16.03 -12.61
N SER A 3 -16.15 16.17 -11.77
CA SER A 3 -15.26 17.34 -11.76
C SER A 3 -13.78 16.94 -11.79
N PHE A 4 -12.89 17.86 -12.15
CA PHE A 4 -11.46 17.68 -11.97
C PHE A 4 -11.10 18.00 -10.52
N SER A 5 -10.56 17.02 -9.79
CA SER A 5 -10.03 17.25 -8.46
C SER A 5 -8.69 17.97 -8.55
N THR A 6 -8.58 19.12 -7.88
CA THR A 6 -7.34 19.90 -7.78
C THR A 6 -6.53 19.54 -6.52
N TYR A 7 -7.17 18.92 -5.53
CA TYR A 7 -6.55 18.49 -4.27
C TYR A 7 -7.26 17.27 -3.68
N GLY A 8 -6.51 16.45 -2.93
CA GLY A 8 -7.07 15.37 -2.11
C GLY A 8 -7.21 14.02 -2.83
N CYS A 9 -7.98 13.11 -2.21
CA CYS A 9 -8.21 11.76 -2.75
C CYS A 9 -9.13 11.82 -3.96
N VAL A 10 -8.73 11.15 -5.05
CA VAL A 10 -9.53 11.07 -6.27
C VAL A 10 -10.57 9.95 -6.12
N ARG A 11 -11.85 10.27 -6.34
CA ARG A 11 -12.99 9.37 -6.21
C ARG A 11 -13.61 9.12 -7.58
N PRO A 12 -13.61 7.89 -8.12
CA PRO A 12 -14.12 7.61 -9.48
C PRO A 12 -15.58 8.06 -9.72
N GLU A 13 -16.39 8.01 -8.67
CA GLU A 13 -17.79 8.42 -8.66
C GLU A 13 -17.97 9.95 -8.77
N GLN A 14 -16.99 10.73 -8.33
CA GLN A 14 -17.07 12.19 -8.26
C GLN A 14 -16.14 12.90 -9.26
N HIS A 15 -15.04 12.26 -9.67
CA HIS A 15 -13.97 12.91 -10.41
C HIS A 15 -13.67 12.26 -11.76
N TYR A 16 -13.20 13.06 -12.71
CA TYR A 16 -12.58 12.55 -13.93
C TYR A 16 -11.23 11.90 -13.58
N ILE A 17 -11.04 10.68 -14.07
CA ILE A 17 -9.84 9.88 -13.84
C ILE A 17 -9.31 9.41 -15.19
N VAL A 18 -8.02 9.63 -15.42
CA VAL A 18 -7.32 9.01 -16.55
C VAL A 18 -7.12 7.54 -16.21
N SER A 19 -7.59 6.66 -17.09
CA SER A 19 -7.42 5.21 -16.92
C SER A 19 -5.94 4.85 -16.83
N ARG A 20 -5.62 3.90 -15.95
CA ARG A 20 -4.26 3.35 -15.76
C ARG A 20 -4.26 1.82 -15.83
N THR A 21 -5.13 1.27 -16.68
CA THR A 21 -5.39 -0.17 -16.74
C THR A 21 -4.11 -0.96 -17.03
N GLU A 22 -3.27 -0.48 -17.95
CA GLU A 22 -2.03 -1.15 -18.33
C GLU A 22 -1.01 -1.13 -17.18
N GLU A 23 -0.83 0.01 -16.52
CA GLU A 23 0.09 0.16 -15.40
C GLU A 23 -0.37 -0.64 -14.18
N VAL A 24 -1.68 -0.71 -13.94
CA VAL A 24 -2.26 -1.56 -12.88
C VAL A 24 -2.03 -3.03 -13.22
N ALA A 25 -2.22 -3.45 -14.47
CA ALA A 25 -1.97 -4.83 -14.90
C ALA A 25 -0.49 -5.22 -14.74
N ASP A 26 0.44 -4.35 -15.15
CA ASP A 26 1.89 -4.56 -14.95
C ASP A 26 2.21 -4.67 -13.45
N PHE A 27 1.70 -3.75 -12.63
CA PHE A 27 1.89 -3.78 -11.19
C PHE A 27 1.39 -5.08 -10.54
N ILE A 28 0.19 -5.54 -10.90
CA ILE A 28 -0.37 -6.80 -10.41
C ILE A 28 0.48 -7.99 -10.87
N SER A 29 0.99 -7.99 -12.11
CA SER A 29 1.83 -9.08 -12.61
C SER A 29 3.12 -9.23 -11.79
N ARG A 30 3.72 -8.11 -11.36
CA ARG A 30 4.91 -8.09 -10.50
C ARG A 30 4.60 -8.61 -9.10
N ILE A 31 3.44 -8.26 -8.54
CA ILE A 31 2.98 -8.81 -7.25
C ILE A 31 2.78 -10.33 -7.36
N LYS A 32 2.13 -10.80 -8.43
CA LYS A 32 1.92 -12.24 -8.66
C LYS A 32 3.24 -13.01 -8.82
N ALA A 33 4.29 -12.35 -9.29
CA ALA A 33 5.65 -12.89 -9.37
C ALA A 33 6.43 -12.80 -8.04
N GLY A 34 5.80 -12.37 -6.93
CA GLY A 34 6.43 -12.23 -5.62
C GLY A 34 7.43 -11.07 -5.53
N ARG A 35 7.37 -10.09 -6.44
CA ARG A 35 8.33 -8.98 -6.47
C ARG A 35 7.94 -7.87 -5.50
N TYR A 36 8.94 -7.33 -4.81
CA TYR A 36 8.82 -6.05 -4.10
C TYR A 36 8.75 -4.91 -5.12
N VAL A 37 7.67 -4.11 -5.06
CA VAL A 37 7.44 -2.99 -6.01
C VAL A 37 7.50 -1.67 -5.26
N VAL A 38 8.37 -0.77 -5.70
CA VAL A 38 8.48 0.59 -5.16
C VAL A 38 7.98 1.59 -6.20
N LEU A 39 7.02 2.43 -5.82
CA LEU A 39 6.45 3.45 -6.71
C LEU A 39 7.03 4.84 -6.38
N PHE A 40 8.02 5.27 -7.17
CA PHE A 40 8.58 6.62 -7.09
C PHE A 40 7.81 7.57 -8.01
N ALA A 41 7.15 8.60 -7.44
CA ALA A 41 6.64 9.72 -8.23
C ALA A 41 6.53 11.01 -7.39
N PRO A 42 6.56 12.21 -8.00
CA PRO A 42 6.32 13.50 -7.32
C PRO A 42 4.99 13.58 -6.55
N ARG A 43 4.83 14.51 -5.61
CA ARG A 43 3.55 14.67 -4.89
C ARG A 43 2.39 14.92 -5.87
N GLN A 44 1.19 14.48 -5.47
CA GLN A 44 -0.06 14.69 -6.21
C GLN A 44 -0.16 14.04 -7.60
N THR A 45 0.76 13.15 -7.99
CA THR A 45 0.70 12.39 -9.25
C THR A 45 -0.34 11.24 -9.28
N GLY A 46 -1.25 11.21 -8.30
CA GLY A 46 -2.27 10.16 -8.21
C GLY A 46 -1.76 8.80 -7.73
N LYS A 47 -0.61 8.71 -7.05
CA LYS A 47 -0.10 7.43 -6.49
C LYS A 47 -1.11 6.73 -5.59
N THR A 48 -1.75 7.45 -4.67
CA THR A 48 -2.77 6.87 -3.78
C THR A 48 -3.96 6.35 -4.56
N ALA A 49 -4.39 7.07 -5.61
CA ALA A 49 -5.47 6.62 -6.48
C ALA A 49 -5.06 5.36 -7.27
N PHE A 50 -3.82 5.31 -7.77
CA PHE A 50 -3.26 4.15 -8.45
C PHE A 50 -3.23 2.91 -7.55
N PHE A 51 -2.71 3.05 -6.32
CA PHE A 51 -2.69 1.94 -5.38
C PHE A 51 -4.09 1.45 -5.08
N ARG A 52 -5.06 2.35 -4.85
CA ARG A 52 -6.45 1.96 -4.61
C ARG A 52 -7.02 1.12 -5.75
N LEU A 53 -6.81 1.54 -7.00
CA LEU A 53 -7.21 0.76 -8.18
C LEU A 53 -6.56 -0.62 -8.21
N ALA A 54 -5.27 -0.71 -7.88
CA ALA A 54 -4.56 -1.99 -7.82
C ALA A 54 -5.06 -2.89 -6.68
N LEU A 55 -5.35 -2.33 -5.51
CA LEU A 55 -5.89 -3.06 -4.37
C LEU A 55 -7.30 -3.58 -4.68
N ASP A 56 -8.16 -2.75 -5.27
CA ASP A 56 -9.51 -3.15 -5.67
C ASP A 56 -9.46 -4.29 -6.70
N ALA A 57 -8.51 -4.25 -7.64
CA ALA A 57 -8.29 -5.33 -8.60
C ALA A 57 -7.69 -6.60 -7.99
N LEU A 58 -6.99 -6.50 -6.85
CA LEU A 58 -6.43 -7.64 -6.11
C LEU A 58 -7.41 -8.22 -5.09
N ALA A 59 -8.36 -7.45 -4.56
CA ALA A 59 -9.27 -7.84 -3.48
C ALA A 59 -10.61 -8.39 -3.99
N THR A 60 -10.59 -9.20 -5.05
CA THR A 60 -11.80 -9.90 -5.53
C THR A 60 -12.19 -11.05 -4.60
N GLN A 61 -13.46 -11.47 -4.60
CA GLN A 61 -14.00 -12.46 -3.64
C GLN A 61 -13.19 -13.77 -3.56
N ASP A 62 -12.61 -14.22 -4.67
CA ASP A 62 -11.84 -15.46 -4.75
C ASP A 62 -10.32 -15.25 -4.77
N SER A 63 -9.86 -14.03 -4.46
CA SER A 63 -8.44 -13.70 -4.52
C SER A 63 -7.65 -14.33 -3.36
N PRO A 64 -6.48 -14.93 -3.63
CA PRO A 64 -5.55 -15.31 -2.57
C PRO A 64 -4.85 -14.09 -1.94
N TYR A 65 -5.01 -12.90 -2.52
CA TYR A 65 -4.38 -11.67 -2.05
C TYR A 65 -5.31 -10.91 -1.09
N PHE A 66 -4.77 -10.53 0.06
CA PHE A 66 -5.43 -9.65 1.01
C PHE A 66 -4.56 -8.41 1.23
N PRO A 67 -4.90 -7.28 0.58
CA PRO A 67 -4.03 -6.10 0.65
C PRO A 67 -4.10 -5.40 2.01
N ILE A 68 -2.96 -5.31 2.69
CA ILE A 68 -2.81 -4.53 3.92
C ILE A 68 -2.25 -3.15 3.56
N GLN A 69 -3.03 -2.10 3.84
CA GLN A 69 -2.58 -0.71 3.69
C GLN A 69 -1.88 -0.24 4.97
N LEU A 70 -0.59 0.08 4.86
CA LEU A 70 0.22 0.65 5.95
C LEU A 70 0.52 2.13 5.70
N ASP A 71 0.28 2.97 6.72
CA ASP A 71 0.65 4.39 6.76
C ASP A 71 1.60 4.68 7.92
N PHE A 72 2.89 4.76 7.63
CA PHE A 72 3.93 5.03 8.64
C PHE A 72 3.89 6.45 9.21
N GLN A 73 3.13 7.38 8.63
CA GLN A 73 2.90 8.67 9.28
C GLN A 73 1.98 8.53 10.48
N ILE A 74 0.96 7.68 10.36
CA ILE A 74 0.01 7.39 11.43
C ILE A 74 0.68 6.49 12.49
N MET A 75 1.49 5.53 12.04
CA MET A 75 2.14 4.57 12.93
C MET A 75 3.47 5.08 13.53
N ARG A 76 3.86 6.34 13.29
CA ARG A 76 5.15 6.89 13.76
C ARG A 76 5.37 6.73 15.26
N ASP A 77 4.30 6.95 16.02
CA ASP A 77 4.32 6.97 17.48
C ASP A 77 3.72 5.69 18.07
N ALA A 78 3.38 4.71 17.23
CA ALA A 78 2.87 3.42 17.68
C ALA A 78 3.98 2.61 18.35
N ALA A 79 3.70 2.09 19.54
CA ALA A 79 4.60 1.15 20.20
C ALA A 79 4.73 -0.12 19.34
N PRO A 80 5.91 -0.76 19.27
CA PRO A 80 6.11 -1.97 18.46
C PRO A 80 5.06 -3.06 18.67
N PRO A 81 4.59 -3.38 19.90
CA PRO A 81 3.54 -4.38 20.10
C PRO A 81 2.22 -4.04 19.39
N VAL A 82 1.81 -2.76 19.41
CA VAL A 82 0.59 -2.29 18.74
C VAL A 82 0.74 -2.37 17.22
N PHE A 83 1.92 -2.04 16.70
CA PHE A 83 2.23 -2.19 15.28
C PHE A 83 2.14 -3.66 14.84
N TYR A 84 2.71 -4.59 15.62
CA TYR A 84 2.67 -6.01 15.31
C TYR A 84 1.28 -6.62 15.49
N GLU A 85 0.50 -6.19 16.48
CA GLU A 85 -0.88 -6.64 16.65
C GLU A 85 -1.76 -6.26 15.46
N GLN A 86 -1.61 -5.03 14.93
CA GLN A 86 -2.32 -4.61 13.71
C GLN A 86 -1.91 -5.41 12.47
N LEU A 87 -0.70 -5.94 12.42
CA LEU A 87 -0.23 -6.85 11.36
C LEU A 87 -0.68 -8.30 11.58
N TYR A 88 -0.66 -8.79 12.82
CA TYR A 88 -0.84 -10.20 13.19
C TYR A 88 -2.33 -10.60 13.29
N THR A 89 -3.23 -9.68 13.62
CA THR A 89 -4.66 -9.97 13.84
C THR A 89 -5.42 -10.38 12.56
N HIS A 90 -4.76 -10.44 11.40
CA HIS A 90 -5.42 -10.67 10.11
C HIS A 90 -4.92 -11.88 9.30
N ASN A 91 -4.91 -13.04 9.97
CA ASN A 91 -5.44 -14.31 9.42
C ASN A 91 -4.59 -15.06 8.35
N GLN A 92 -3.37 -15.49 8.70
CA GLN A 92 -2.57 -16.53 7.99
C GLN A 92 -2.38 -16.38 6.46
N ARG A 93 -2.67 -15.22 5.87
CA ARG A 93 -2.48 -14.96 4.44
C ARG A 93 -1.42 -13.88 4.24
N LYS A 94 -0.39 -14.23 3.46
CA LYS A 94 0.70 -13.33 3.10
C LYS A 94 0.15 -12.20 2.22
N TYR A 95 0.64 -10.98 2.47
CA TYR A 95 1.12 -9.95 1.53
C TYR A 95 0.77 -8.54 2.04
N ILE A 96 1.80 -7.72 2.22
CA ILE A 96 1.72 -6.31 2.67
C ILE A 96 1.87 -5.40 1.45
N VAL A 97 0.98 -4.42 1.29
CA VAL A 97 1.10 -3.39 0.24
C VAL A 97 1.28 -2.03 0.90
N GLU A 98 2.54 -1.61 1.07
CA GLU A 98 2.91 -0.33 1.65
C GLU A 98 2.38 0.84 0.80
N THR A 99 1.48 1.64 1.37
CA THR A 99 0.88 2.76 0.63
C THR A 99 0.71 4.02 1.47
N LYS A 100 1.84 4.58 1.93
CA LYS A 100 2.02 6.04 2.01
C LYS A 100 3.47 6.43 2.28
N ILE A 101 4.13 7.04 1.29
CA ILE A 101 5.37 7.81 1.53
C ILE A 101 4.97 9.27 1.73
N GLY A 102 4.85 9.68 3.00
CA GLY A 102 4.57 11.04 3.42
C GLY A 102 5.53 11.53 4.50
N ARG A 103 6.22 12.64 4.20
CA ARG A 103 7.05 13.53 5.05
C ARG A 103 7.73 12.94 6.30
N GLY A 104 9.05 12.76 6.17
CA GLY A 104 10.01 12.73 7.27
C GLY A 104 10.90 11.48 7.24
N ASN A 105 12.22 11.67 7.21
CA ASN A 105 13.19 10.57 7.17
C ASN A 105 13.04 9.66 8.42
N HIS A 106 12.70 10.22 9.58
CA HIS A 106 12.65 9.47 10.84
C HIS A 106 11.54 8.40 10.88
N GLY A 107 10.27 8.78 10.68
CA GLY A 107 9.14 7.82 10.71
C GLY A 107 9.24 6.76 9.61
N TYR A 108 9.81 7.11 8.45
CA TYR A 108 10.08 6.15 7.38
C TYR A 108 11.14 5.12 7.75
N GLN A 109 12.26 5.53 8.36
CA GLN A 109 13.30 4.59 8.80
C GLN A 109 12.82 3.71 9.96
N THR A 110 12.07 4.28 10.91
CA THR A 110 11.47 3.52 12.02
C THR A 110 10.48 2.48 11.51
N GLY A 111 9.56 2.89 10.63
CA GLY A 111 8.61 2.00 9.99
C GLY A 111 9.27 0.87 9.20
N LYS A 112 10.33 1.17 8.43
CA LYS A 112 11.10 0.13 7.73
C LYS A 112 11.81 -0.84 8.66
N ARG A 113 12.36 -0.38 9.79
CA ARG A 113 12.96 -1.27 10.79
C ARG A 113 11.93 -2.18 11.44
N GLN A 114 10.76 -1.65 11.78
CA GLN A 114 9.65 -2.42 12.36
C GLN A 114 9.12 -3.46 11.36
N LEU A 115 8.93 -3.08 10.10
CA LEU A 115 8.51 -4.00 9.04
C LEU A 115 9.57 -5.08 8.77
N ALA A 116 10.85 -4.73 8.68
CA ALA A 116 11.92 -5.70 8.49
C ALA A 116 12.03 -6.68 9.67
N ALA A 117 11.82 -6.21 10.91
CA ALA A 117 11.78 -7.06 12.09
C ALA A 117 10.58 -8.02 12.06
N TYR A 118 9.38 -7.54 11.69
CA TYR A 118 8.19 -8.37 11.50
C TYR A 118 8.44 -9.49 10.49
N LEU A 119 8.97 -9.13 9.33
CA LEU A 119 9.16 -10.10 8.25
C LEU A 119 10.18 -11.20 8.62
N LYS A 120 11.23 -10.84 9.39
CA LYS A 120 12.17 -11.82 9.96
C LYS A 120 11.50 -12.77 10.97
N LEU A 121 10.61 -12.26 11.83
CA LEU A 121 9.86 -13.09 12.79
C LEU A 121 8.94 -14.10 12.09
N GLU A 122 8.37 -13.72 10.96
CA GLU A 122 7.52 -14.58 10.11
C GLU A 122 8.31 -15.58 9.24
N GLY A 123 9.64 -15.69 9.44
CA GLY A 123 10.49 -16.60 8.69
C GLY A 123 10.62 -16.26 7.20
N MET A 124 10.38 -15.00 6.82
CA MET A 124 10.63 -14.53 5.46
C MET A 124 12.08 -14.02 5.40
N GLU A 125 12.94 -14.75 4.69
CA GLU A 125 14.32 -14.30 4.42
C GLU A 125 14.35 -13.38 3.17
N PHE A 126 15.24 -12.39 3.19
CA PHE A 126 15.43 -11.37 2.15
C PHE A 126 16.89 -11.32 1.72
#